data_AF-A0A0B7HP86-F1
#
_entry.id   AF-A0A0B7HP86-F1
#
_cell.length_a   1.000
_cell.length_b   1.000
_cell.length_c   1.000
_cell.angle_alpha   90.00
_cell.angle_beta   90.00
_cell.angle_gamma   90.00
#
_symmetry.space_group_name_H-M   'P 1'
#
loop_
_entity.id
_entity.type
_entity.pdbx_description
1 polymer ?
#
loop_
_entity_poly.entity_id
_entity_poly.type
_entity_poly.pdbx_seq_one_letter_code
_entity_poly.pdbx_strand_id
1 'polypeptide(L)'
;MTIKNCILEKIKEVEHQYSVEVLYVVESGSRAWGFASPDSDFDIRFIYKSKVEHYLSLWEQPDTIEFMTDENLDGSGWDLKKTLLLLAKSNTPLLEWL
;
A
#
# COMPACT_ATOMS: atom_id res chain seq x y z
N MET A 1 13.73 13.40 11.80
CA MET A 1 12.36 12.93 11.49
C MET A 1 12.39 11.41 11.57
N THR A 2 11.44 10.74 12.22
CA THR A 2 11.41 9.27 12.28
C THR A 2 10.86 8.70 10.97
N ILE A 3 11.31 7.52 10.53
CA ILE A 3 10.79 6.84 9.32
C ILE A 3 9.26 6.71 9.36
N LYS A 4 8.70 6.38 10.53
CA LYS A 4 7.24 6.38 10.75
C LYS A 4 6.55 7.68 10.33
N ASN A 5 7.17 8.84 10.59
CA ASN A 5 6.58 10.12 10.20
C ASN A 5 6.69 10.34 8.69
N CYS A 6 7.80 9.93 8.06
CA CYS A 6 7.93 9.97 6.60
C CYS A 6 6.86 9.10 5.92
N ILE A 7 6.62 7.89 6.43
CA ILE A 7 5.55 7.00 5.93
C ILE A 7 4.18 7.68 6.08
N LEU A 8 3.85 8.21 7.26
CA LEU A 8 2.55 8.83 7.50
C LEU A 8 2.32 10.07 6.63
N GLU A 9 3.34 10.91 6.43
CA GLU A 9 3.23 12.05 5.52
C GLU A 9 3.07 11.57 4.07
N LYS A 10 3.81 10.55 3.65
CA LYS A 10 3.67 10.00 2.30
C LYS A 10 2.28 9.39 2.04
N ILE A 11 1.71 8.72 3.03
CA ILE A 11 0.35 8.17 2.96
C ILE A 11 -0.68 9.28 2.81
N LYS A 12 -0.56 10.40 3.55
CA LYS A 12 -1.44 11.56 3.36
C LYS A 12 -1.33 12.17 1.97
N GLU A 13 -0.12 12.24 1.42
CA GLU A 13 0.08 12.68 0.03
C GLU A 13 -0.63 11.76 -0.95
N VAL A 14 -0.52 10.43 -0.76
CA VAL A 14 -1.22 9.43 -1.58
C VAL A 14 -2.74 9.59 -1.50
N GLU A 15 -3.30 9.72 -0.30
CA GLU A 15 -4.73 9.94 -0.11
C GLU A 15 -5.22 11.18 -0.87
N HIS A 16 -4.48 12.28 -0.77
CA HIS A 16 -4.81 13.52 -1.47
C HIS A 16 -4.64 13.39 -2.99
N GLN A 17 -3.50 12.90 -3.46
CA GLN A 17 -3.15 12.80 -4.88
C GLN A 17 -4.10 11.89 -5.65
N TYR A 18 -4.44 10.74 -5.08
CA TYR A 18 -5.29 9.74 -5.72
C TYR A 18 -6.77 9.89 -5.32
N SER A 19 -7.09 10.80 -4.39
CA SER A 19 -8.44 10.99 -3.86
C SER A 19 -9.05 9.69 -3.31
N VAL A 20 -8.26 8.97 -2.51
CA VAL A 20 -8.60 7.70 -1.87
C VAL A 20 -8.50 7.84 -0.35
N GLU A 21 -9.05 6.88 0.39
CA GLU A 21 -8.85 6.76 1.84
C GLU A 21 -8.05 5.49 2.15
N VAL A 22 -6.93 5.64 2.85
CA VAL A 22 -6.08 4.52 3.24
C VAL A 22 -6.59 3.93 4.56
N LEU A 23 -6.93 2.66 4.53
CA LEU A 23 -7.55 1.93 5.63
C LEU A 23 -6.54 1.17 6.50
N TYR A 24 -5.42 0.79 5.89
CA TYR A 24 -4.40 -0.03 6.52
C TYR A 24 -3.04 0.25 5.90
N VAL A 25 -1.98 0.27 6.72
CA VAL A 25 -0.59 0.43 6.31
C VAL A 25 0.28 -0.45 7.18
N VAL A 26 1.21 -1.18 6.55
CA VAL A 26 2.17 -2.03 7.22
C VAL A 26 3.54 -1.95 6.54
N GLU A 27 4.58 -2.18 7.31
CA GLU A 27 5.92 -2.47 6.78
C GLU A 27 6.02 -3.97 6.52
N SER A 28 6.45 -4.35 5.33
CA SER A 28 6.67 -5.74 4.93
C SER A 28 8.15 -5.98 4.59
N GLY A 29 8.47 -7.13 4.00
CA GLY A 29 9.78 -7.37 3.41
C GLY A 29 10.93 -7.58 4.41
N SER A 30 12.16 -7.39 3.93
CA SER A 30 13.37 -7.89 4.61
C SER A 30 13.54 -7.36 6.04
N ARG A 31 13.10 -6.13 6.31
CA ARG A 31 13.15 -5.50 7.63
C ARG A 31 12.17 -6.17 8.60
N ALA A 32 10.96 -6.49 8.15
CA ALA A 32 9.96 -7.20 8.94
C ALA A 32 10.40 -8.63 9.29
N TRP A 33 11.19 -9.26 8.41
CA TRP A 33 11.75 -10.60 8.63
C TRP A 33 13.11 -10.63 9.36
N GLY A 34 13.71 -9.47 9.65
CA GLY A 34 15.01 -9.38 10.35
C GLY A 34 16.24 -9.69 9.49
N PHE A 35 16.11 -9.67 8.16
CA PHE A 35 17.20 -9.92 7.20
C PHE A 35 17.75 -8.65 6.54
N ALA A 36 17.28 -7.48 6.96
CA ALA A 36 17.65 -6.22 6.33
C ALA A 36 19.12 -5.84 6.55
N SER A 37 19.74 -5.37 5.47
CA SER A 37 21.02 -4.65 5.52
C SER A 37 20.79 -3.16 5.77
N PRO A 38 21.85 -2.37 6.02
CA PRO A 38 21.72 -0.91 6.12
C PRO A 38 21.15 -0.24 4.86
N ASP A 39 21.34 -0.87 3.71
CA ASP A 39 20.91 -0.35 2.40
C ASP A 39 19.53 -0.88 1.97
N SER A 40 18.88 -1.69 2.81
CA SER A 40 17.51 -2.18 2.54
C SER A 40 16.49 -1.05 2.58
N ASP A 41 15.61 -1.06 1.59
CA ASP A 41 14.40 -0.26 1.48
C ASP A 41 13.36 -0.61 2.56
N PHE A 42 12.41 0.29 2.72
CA PHE A 42 11.23 0.11 3.55
C PHE A 42 10.05 -0.25 2.64
N ASP A 43 9.75 -1.54 2.57
CA ASP A 43 8.59 -2.06 1.84
C ASP A 43 7.30 -1.66 2.54
N ILE A 44 6.62 -0.62 2.05
CA ILE A 44 5.34 -0.16 2.58
C ILE A 44 4.21 -0.82 1.79
N ARG A 45 3.29 -1.49 2.49
CA ARG A 45 2.09 -2.07 1.91
C ARG A 45 0.85 -1.44 2.51
N PHE A 46 -0.13 -1.13 1.68
CA PHE A 46 -1.33 -0.45 2.16
C PHE A 46 -2.60 -0.90 1.44
N ILE A 47 -3.72 -0.81 2.16
CA ILE A 47 -5.05 -1.06 1.60
C ILE A 47 -5.80 0.25 1.61
N TYR A 48 -6.38 0.62 0.48
CA TYR A 48 -7.16 1.85 0.35
C TYR A 48 -8.56 1.56 -0.18
N LYS A 49 -9.51 2.46 0.03
CA LYS A 49 -10.80 2.46 -0.66
C LYS A 49 -10.88 3.62 -1.63
N SER A 50 -11.23 3.31 -2.88
CA SER A 50 -11.63 4.29 -3.88
C SER A 50 -13.00 4.90 -3.57
N LYS A 51 -13.33 6.01 -4.26
CA LYS A 51 -14.67 6.59 -4.23
C LYS A 51 -15.70 5.67 -4.87
N VAL A 52 -16.97 5.85 -4.53
CA VAL A 52 -18.07 4.98 -5.01
C VAL A 52 -18.16 4.94 -6.54
N GLU A 53 -17.90 6.06 -7.21
CA GLU A 53 -17.95 6.16 -8.68
C GLU A 53 -16.96 5.22 -9.36
N HIS A 54 -15.83 4.94 -8.71
CA HIS A 54 -14.83 3.99 -9.20
C HIS A 54 -15.42 2.57 -9.29
N TYR A 55 -16.22 2.16 -8.29
CA TYR A 55 -16.85 0.84 -8.26
C TYR A 55 -18.08 0.73 -9.14
N LEU A 56 -18.75 1.84 -9.43
CA LEU A 56 -19.92 1.89 -10.31
C LEU A 56 -19.57 2.03 -11.79
N SER A 57 -18.28 2.21 -12.12
CA SER A 57 -17.82 2.26 -13.50
C SER A 57 -18.12 0.97 -14.24
N LEU A 58 -18.59 1.09 -15.48
CA LEU A 58 -18.76 -0.06 -16.39
C LEU A 58 -17.41 -0.64 -16.83
N TRP A 59 -16.35 0.16 -16.76
CA TRP A 59 -15.01 -0.21 -17.20
C TRP A 59 -14.13 -0.51 -16.01
N GLU A 60 -13.20 -1.45 -16.20
CA GLU A 60 -12.16 -1.72 -15.22
C GLU A 60 -11.39 -0.45 -14.88
N GLN A 61 -11.13 -0.26 -13.59
CA GLN A 61 -10.44 0.90 -13.06
C GLN A 61 -9.11 0.45 -12.43
N PRO A 62 -8.08 1.30 -12.43
CA PRO A 62 -6.82 0.99 -11.78
C PRO A 62 -7.01 0.74 -10.28
N ASP A 63 -6.57 -0.40 -9.79
CA ASP A 63 -6.79 -0.86 -8.42
C ASP A 63 -5.50 -0.98 -7.61
N THR A 64 -4.43 -0.34 -8.11
CA THR A 64 -3.08 -0.38 -7.55
C THR A 64 -2.45 1.01 -7.58
N ILE A 65 -1.82 1.40 -6.47
CA ILE A 65 -1.01 2.63 -6.34
C ILE A 65 0.38 2.23 -5.91
N GLU A 66 1.41 2.73 -6.60
CA GLU A 66 2.81 2.48 -6.30
C GLU A 66 3.59 3.80 -6.18
N PHE A 67 4.58 3.83 -5.31
CA PHE A 67 5.50 4.97 -5.18
C PHE A 67 6.88 4.53 -4.72
N MET A 68 7.90 5.28 -5.11
CA MET A 68 9.23 5.23 -4.50
C MET A 68 9.65 6.63 -4.05
N THR A 69 10.35 6.74 -2.92
CA THR A 69 10.85 8.03 -2.41
C THR A 69 12.37 8.02 -2.19
N ASP A 70 12.97 9.22 -2.07
CA ASP A 70 14.40 9.38 -1.82
C ASP A 70 14.84 8.82 -0.45
N GLU A 71 13.90 8.62 0.47
CA GLU A 71 14.11 7.97 1.77
C GLU A 71 14.07 6.43 1.70
N ASN A 72 14.13 5.85 0.50
CA ASN A 72 14.03 4.41 0.22
C ASN A 72 12.71 3.79 0.70
N LEU A 73 11.60 4.54 0.63
CA LEU A 73 10.28 3.94 0.83
C LEU A 73 9.82 3.34 -0.50
N ASP A 74 9.57 2.02 -0.54
CA ASP A 74 8.96 1.33 -1.68
C ASP A 74 7.51 0.95 -1.34
N GLY A 75 6.57 1.75 -1.85
CA GLY A 75 5.16 1.64 -1.56
C GLY A 75 4.38 0.90 -2.62
N SER A 76 3.58 -0.09 -2.23
CA SER A 76 2.56 -0.71 -3.08
C SER A 76 1.26 -0.86 -2.32
N GLY A 77 0.17 -0.36 -2.88
CA GLY A 77 -1.14 -0.39 -2.26
C GLY A 77 -2.22 -0.90 -3.18
N TRP A 78 -3.16 -1.65 -2.61
CA TRP A 78 -4.27 -2.27 -3.34
C TRP A 78 -5.62 -1.69 -2.89
N ASP A 79 -6.50 -1.48 -3.87
CA ASP A 79 -7.89 -1.13 -3.61
C ASP A 79 -8.59 -2.23 -2.80
N LEU A 80 -9.58 -1.83 -2.00
CA LEU A 80 -10.35 -2.70 -1.12
C LEU A 80 -11.01 -3.85 -1.89
N LYS A 81 -11.58 -3.59 -3.08
CA LYS A 81 -12.18 -4.64 -3.92
C LYS A 81 -11.14 -5.67 -4.33
N LYS A 82 -9.97 -5.23 -4.83
CA LYS A 82 -8.85 -6.12 -5.19
C LYS A 82 -8.41 -6.95 -3.98
N THR A 83 -8.21 -6.29 -2.86
CA THR A 83 -7.79 -6.89 -1.60
C THR A 83 -8.74 -8.02 -1.18
N LEU A 84 -10.06 -7.76 -1.16
CA LEU A 84 -11.05 -8.77 -0.78
C LEU A 84 -11.09 -9.95 -1.77
N LEU A 85 -10.95 -9.69 -3.07
CA LEU A 85 -10.89 -10.76 -4.09
C LEU A 85 -9.63 -11.62 -3.97
N LEU A 86 -8.48 -11.02 -3.64
CA LEU A 86 -7.24 -11.73 -3.39
C LEU A 86 -7.29 -12.54 -2.10
N LEU A 87 -7.89 -11.99 -1.05
CA LEU A 87 -8.12 -12.69 0.21
C LEU A 87 -8.99 -13.93 0.00
N ALA A 88 -10.09 -13.81 -0.75
CA ALA A 88 -10.97 -14.93 -1.09
C ALA A 88 -10.23 -16.05 -1.87
N LYS A 89 -9.15 -15.70 -2.58
CA LYS A 89 -8.30 -16.63 -3.33
C LYS A 89 -7.10 -17.15 -2.54
N SER A 90 -7.00 -16.85 -1.24
CA SER A 90 -5.84 -17.19 -0.40
C SER A 90 -4.51 -16.71 -1.02
N ASN A 91 -4.50 -15.50 -1.57
CA ASN A 91 -3.31 -14.93 -2.19
C ASN A 91 -2.19 -14.74 -1.15
N THR A 92 -1.08 -15.47 -1.31
CA THR A 92 0.05 -15.44 -0.36
C THR A 92 0.61 -14.04 -0.13
N PRO A 93 0.89 -13.22 -1.18
CA PRO A 93 1.37 -11.85 -0.95
C PRO A 93 0.45 -11.01 -0.06
N LEU A 94 -0.87 -11.07 -0.27
CA LEU A 94 -1.80 -10.35 0.61
C LEU A 94 -1.75 -10.84 2.06
N LEU A 95 -1.64 -12.17 2.26
CA LEU A 95 -1.58 -12.74 3.60
C LEU A 95 -0.31 -12.34 4.35
N GLU A 96 0.78 -11.99 3.65
CA GLU A 96 1.97 -11.40 4.27
C GLU A 96 1.77 -9.94 4.70
N TRP A 97 0.75 -9.27 4.18
CA TRP A 97 0.42 -7.89 4.57
C TRP A 97 -0.44 -7.82 5.84
N LEU A 98 -1.06 -8.93 6.28
CA LEU A 98 -2.04 -8.96 7.38
C LEU A 98 -1.46 -9.59 8.64
#